data_AF-A0A533WYE2-F1
#
_entry.id   AF-A0A533WYE2-F1
#
_cell.length_a   1.000
_cell.length_b   1.000
_cell.length_c   1.000
_cell.angle_alpha   90.00
_cell.angle_beta   90.00
_cell.angle_gamma   90.00
#
_symmetry.space_group_name_H-M   'P 1'
#
loop_
_entity.id
_entity.type
_entity.pdbx_description
1 polymer ?
#
loop_
_entity_poly.entity_id
_entity_poly.type
_entity_poly.pdbx_seq_one_letter_code
_entity_poly.pdbx_strand_id
1 'polypeptide(L)'
;MLGKIEEGSYVLLFHTPRKKWLTKVTQEKKLHTHLGIIDISATIGMEFGSAVRTTEDKLIFLIEPTIHDFIMKSERRTQIVYPKDLGYIAARTGLKNGSKVLEVGTGSGALATFMASIVKPDGHIYSFDVNPEFMEIARRNLDKAGMSQYVTLNEHDPHQGVEVRDADVAIVDLGDPWTVLDQV
;
A
#
# COMPACT_ATOMS: atom_id res chain seq x y z
N MET A 1 5.61 21.91 10.55
CA MET A 1 4.90 22.39 9.34
C MET A 1 4.52 21.17 8.53
N LEU A 2 3.30 21.15 7.98
CA LEU A 2 2.89 20.12 7.04
C LEU A 2 3.73 20.24 5.76
N GLY A 3 4.04 19.11 5.11
CA GLY A 3 4.86 19.10 3.90
C GLY A 3 4.22 19.88 2.75
N LYS A 4 5.03 20.30 1.78
CA LYS A 4 4.53 20.86 0.52
C LYS A 4 4.19 19.75 -0.46
N ILE A 5 3.17 19.98 -1.28
CA ILE A 5 2.79 19.11 -2.38
C ILE A 5 3.70 19.41 -3.56
N GLU A 6 4.47 18.41 -3.98
CA GLU A 6 5.38 18.50 -5.13
C GLU A 6 4.87 17.63 -6.28
N GLU A 7 5.39 17.87 -7.48
CA GLU A 7 5.16 16.97 -8.60
C GLU A 7 5.61 15.55 -8.25
N GLY A 8 4.78 14.56 -8.57
CA GLY A 8 5.00 13.17 -8.21
C GLY A 8 4.49 12.77 -6.82
N SER A 9 4.14 13.73 -5.95
CA SER A 9 3.54 13.45 -4.65
C SER A 9 2.20 12.74 -4.81
N TYR A 10 1.85 11.87 -3.87
CA TYR A 10 0.47 11.41 -3.72
C TYR A 10 -0.28 12.30 -2.75
N VAL A 11 -1.53 12.64 -3.09
CA VAL A 11 -2.42 13.45 -2.25
C VAL A 11 -3.74 12.73 -2.09
N LEU A 12 -4.25 12.72 -0.86
CA LEU A 12 -5.60 12.26 -0.56
C LEU A 12 -6.55 13.46 -0.63
N LEU A 13 -7.32 13.52 -1.70
CA LEU A 13 -8.39 14.49 -1.90
C LEU A 13 -9.57 14.08 -1.03
N PHE A 14 -9.82 14.83 0.04
CA PHE A 14 -10.84 14.50 1.03
C PHE A 14 -12.01 15.49 0.96
N HIS A 15 -13.21 14.99 0.65
CA HIS A 15 -14.45 15.74 0.76
C HIS A 15 -15.30 15.25 1.95
N THR A 16 -15.54 13.94 2.00
CA THR A 16 -16.21 13.25 3.12
C THR A 16 -15.61 11.86 3.31
N PRO A 17 -15.91 11.15 4.41
CA PRO A 17 -15.40 9.78 4.61
C PRO A 17 -15.71 8.82 3.46
N ARG A 18 -16.85 9.00 2.78
CA ARG A 18 -17.25 8.20 1.60
C ARG A 18 -16.71 8.74 0.28
N LYS A 19 -16.38 10.04 0.22
CA LYS A 19 -15.94 10.74 -1.00
C LYS A 19 -14.51 11.23 -0.80
N LYS A 20 -13.58 10.32 -1.03
CA LYS A 20 -12.14 10.59 -1.01
C LYS A 20 -11.41 9.84 -2.11
N TRP A 21 -10.40 10.48 -2.69
CA TRP A 21 -9.61 9.95 -3.82
C TRP A 21 -8.12 10.09 -3.53
N LEU A 22 -7.36 9.04 -3.84
CA LEU A 22 -5.91 9.06 -3.75
C LEU A 22 -5.35 9.23 -5.17
N THR A 23 -4.59 10.30 -5.40
CA THR A 23 -4.07 10.61 -6.73
C THR A 23 -2.62 11.03 -6.67
N LYS A 24 -1.83 10.63 -7.68
CA LYS A 24 -0.50 11.18 -7.94
C LYS A 24 -0.65 12.55 -8.59
N VAL A 25 0.08 13.54 -8.11
CA VAL A 25 0.13 14.90 -8.66
C VAL A 25 1.08 14.92 -9.84
N THR A 26 0.63 15.43 -10.97
CA THR A 26 1.44 15.64 -12.19
C THR A 26 1.00 16.94 -12.84
N GLN A 27 1.83 17.51 -13.70
CA GLN A 27 1.45 18.65 -14.53
C GLN A 27 0.15 18.34 -15.30
N GLU A 28 -0.67 19.37 -15.50
CA GLU A 28 -1.92 19.34 -16.29
C GLU A 28 -3.02 18.37 -15.82
N LYS A 29 -2.81 17.65 -14.71
CA LYS A 29 -3.74 16.63 -14.27
C LYS A 29 -5.04 17.23 -13.75
N LYS A 30 -6.15 16.74 -14.31
CA LYS A 30 -7.51 17.04 -13.85
C LYS A 30 -8.20 15.76 -13.44
N LEU A 31 -8.94 15.80 -12.33
CA LEU A 31 -9.75 14.69 -11.87
C LEU A 31 -11.23 15.02 -12.04
N HIS A 32 -11.92 14.26 -12.87
CA HIS A 32 -13.35 14.37 -13.07
C HIS A 32 -14.09 13.57 -11.99
N THR A 33 -15.02 14.21 -11.31
CA THR A 33 -15.85 13.59 -10.27
C THR A 33 -17.30 14.01 -10.42
N HIS A 34 -18.21 13.35 -9.71
CA HIS A 34 -19.60 13.79 -9.59
C HIS A 34 -19.77 15.12 -8.81
N LEU A 35 -18.69 15.68 -8.26
CA LEU A 35 -18.66 17.00 -7.62
C LEU A 35 -18.09 18.09 -8.55
N GLY A 36 -17.92 17.78 -9.84
CA GLY A 36 -17.19 18.64 -10.79
C GLY A 36 -15.73 18.22 -10.94
N ILE A 37 -14.97 19.09 -11.62
CA ILE A 37 -13.57 18.87 -11.94
C ILE A 37 -12.71 19.43 -10.81
N ILE A 38 -11.70 18.67 -10.39
CA ILE A 38 -10.63 19.12 -9.49
C ILE A 38 -9.37 19.29 -10.34
N ASP A 39 -8.83 20.51 -10.38
CA ASP A 39 -7.52 20.77 -10.99
C ASP A 39 -6.42 20.32 -10.01
N ILE A 40 -5.81 19.16 -10.29
CA ILE A 40 -4.78 18.58 -9.42
C ILE A 40 -3.45 19.31 -9.64
N SER A 41 -3.19 19.81 -10.85
CA SER A 41 -1.97 20.54 -11.15
C SER A 41 -1.85 21.84 -10.33
N ALA A 42 -2.98 22.49 -10.05
CA ALA A 42 -3.06 23.66 -9.18
C ALA A 42 -2.70 23.39 -7.71
N THR A 43 -2.57 22.11 -7.30
CA THR A 43 -2.18 21.74 -5.94
C THR A 43 -0.66 21.76 -5.72
N ILE A 44 0.14 21.79 -6.79
CA ILE A 44 1.60 21.85 -6.70
C ILE A 44 2.02 23.14 -6.00
N GLY A 45 2.89 23.02 -4.99
CA GLY A 45 3.37 24.12 -4.17
C GLY A 45 2.48 24.47 -2.98
N MET A 46 1.25 23.95 -2.92
CA MET A 46 0.38 24.10 -1.74
C MET A 46 0.88 23.23 -0.57
N GLU A 47 0.52 23.60 0.65
CA GLU A 47 0.79 22.78 1.83
C GLU A 47 -0.28 21.68 1.99
N PHE A 48 0.11 20.49 2.44
CA PHE A 48 -0.85 19.53 2.96
C PHE A 48 -1.69 20.16 4.08
N GLY A 49 -2.97 19.81 4.15
CA GLY A 49 -3.99 20.44 5.00
C GLY A 49 -4.73 21.60 4.33
N SER A 50 -4.20 22.15 3.23
CA SER A 50 -4.91 23.16 2.43
C SER A 50 -6.15 22.59 1.75
N ALA A 51 -6.93 23.45 1.09
CA ALA A 51 -8.12 23.03 0.34
C ALA A 51 -8.22 23.73 -1.02
N VAL A 52 -8.83 23.02 -1.97
CA VAL A 52 -9.21 23.54 -3.29
C VAL A 52 -10.72 23.41 -3.48
N ARG A 53 -11.26 24.13 -4.46
CA ARG A 53 -12.67 24.03 -4.86
C ARG A 53 -12.80 23.35 -6.20
N THR A 54 -13.82 22.52 -6.34
CA THR A 54 -14.22 21.96 -7.65
C THR A 54 -14.92 23.03 -8.49
N THR A 55 -15.15 22.72 -9.77
CA THR A 55 -15.98 23.57 -10.66
C THR A 55 -17.43 23.75 -10.19
N GLU A 56 -17.94 22.87 -9.33
CA GLU A 56 -19.29 22.95 -8.71
C GLU A 56 -19.24 23.53 -7.27
N ASP A 57 -18.18 24.29 -6.97
CA ASP A 57 -17.95 24.97 -5.70
C ASP A 57 -17.93 24.05 -4.46
N LYS A 58 -17.45 22.80 -4.63
CA LYS A 58 -17.29 21.85 -3.51
C LYS A 58 -15.86 21.93 -2.96
N LEU A 59 -15.75 22.08 -1.65
CA LEU A 59 -14.47 22.11 -0.95
C LEU A 59 -13.85 20.72 -0.84
N ILE A 60 -12.58 20.61 -1.21
CA ILE A 60 -11.76 19.39 -1.16
C ILE A 60 -10.49 19.68 -0.37
N PHE A 61 -10.29 18.99 0.74
CA PHE A 61 -9.06 19.08 1.53
C PHE A 61 -7.96 18.21 0.93
N LEU A 62 -6.73 18.71 0.98
CA LEU A 62 -5.52 18.06 0.46
C LEU A 62 -4.78 17.40 1.61
N ILE A 63 -5.02 16.12 1.85
CA ILE A 63 -4.48 15.41 3.00
C ILE A 63 -3.24 14.59 2.60
N GLU A 64 -2.23 14.57 3.46
CA GLU A 64 -1.08 13.68 3.30
C GLU A 64 -1.54 12.22 3.46
N PRO A 65 -1.38 11.36 2.43
CA PRO A 65 -1.86 9.99 2.51
C PRO A 65 -1.11 9.17 3.55
N THR A 66 -1.85 8.37 4.31
CA THR A 66 -1.27 7.36 5.19
C THR A 66 -1.10 6.03 4.46
N ILE A 67 -0.33 5.09 5.02
CA ILE A 67 -0.24 3.72 4.48
C ILE A 67 -1.62 3.06 4.38
N HIS A 68 -2.51 3.37 5.33
CA HIS A 68 -3.90 2.92 5.32
C HIS A 68 -4.63 3.41 4.06
N ASP A 69 -4.43 4.66 3.64
CA ASP A 69 -5.08 5.17 2.43
C ASP A 69 -4.54 4.50 1.16
N PHE A 70 -3.25 4.18 1.10
CA PHE A 70 -2.67 3.40 -0.01
C PHE A 70 -3.28 2.00 -0.09
N ILE A 71 -3.40 1.29 1.05
CA ILE A 71 -4.03 -0.05 1.12
C ILE A 71 -5.52 0.03 0.76
N MET A 72 -6.24 1.02 1.28
CA MET A 72 -7.68 1.16 1.04
C MET A 72 -8.02 1.68 -0.37
N LYS A 73 -7.03 2.22 -1.10
CA LYS A 73 -7.13 2.69 -2.49
C LYS A 73 -6.18 1.94 -3.42
N SER A 74 -5.80 0.72 -3.06
CA SER A 74 -5.00 -0.18 -3.88
C SER A 74 -5.85 -0.74 -5.02
N GLU A 75 -5.19 -1.15 -6.10
CA GLU A 75 -5.83 -2.05 -7.07
C GLU A 75 -6.01 -3.43 -6.42
N ARG A 76 -7.13 -4.11 -6.72
CA ARG A 76 -7.48 -5.39 -6.09
C ARG A 76 -8.02 -6.39 -7.10
N ARG A 77 -7.45 -7.59 -7.07
CA ARG A 77 -8.00 -8.80 -7.71
C ARG A 77 -8.29 -9.90 -6.70
N THR A 78 -7.70 -9.81 -5.51
CA THR A 78 -7.88 -10.75 -4.41
C THR A 78 -8.60 -10.07 -3.24
N GLN A 79 -9.09 -10.89 -2.32
CA GLN A 79 -9.41 -10.41 -0.98
C GLN A 79 -8.11 -9.95 -0.30
N ILE A 80 -8.20 -8.91 0.53
CA ILE A 80 -7.08 -8.38 1.31
C ILE A 80 -7.31 -8.61 2.80
N VAL A 81 -6.22 -8.65 3.57
CA VAL A 81 -6.26 -8.46 5.02
C VAL A 81 -6.61 -7.00 5.33
N TYR A 82 -7.64 -6.77 6.15
CA TYR A 82 -8.14 -5.43 6.45
C TYR A 82 -7.47 -4.81 7.68
N PRO A 83 -7.53 -3.47 7.85
CA PRO A 83 -6.79 -2.75 8.89
C PRO A 83 -6.91 -3.27 10.33
N LYS A 84 -8.08 -3.82 10.70
CA LYS A 84 -8.27 -4.44 12.02
C LYS A 84 -7.27 -5.59 12.23
N ASP A 85 -7.17 -6.47 11.24
CA ASP A 85 -6.35 -7.67 11.32
C ASP A 85 -4.89 -7.35 11.08
N LEU A 86 -4.57 -6.38 10.20
CA LEU A 86 -3.22 -5.85 10.03
C LEU A 86 -2.61 -5.39 11.36
N GLY A 87 -3.34 -4.55 12.11
CA GLY A 87 -2.88 -4.06 13.41
C GLY A 87 -2.71 -5.18 14.43
N TYR A 88 -3.61 -6.16 14.44
CA TYR A 88 -3.52 -7.31 15.34
C TYR A 88 -2.32 -8.22 14.99
N ILE A 89 -2.10 -8.52 13.71
CA ILE A 89 -0.96 -9.31 13.23
C ILE A 89 0.34 -8.66 13.70
N ALA A 90 0.54 -7.37 13.42
CA ALA A 90 1.75 -6.67 13.81
C ALA A 90 1.97 -6.67 15.34
N ALA A 91 0.92 -6.41 16.12
CA ALA A 91 1.01 -6.42 17.57
C ALA A 91 1.31 -7.82 18.13
N ARG A 92 0.77 -8.87 17.49
CA ARG A 92 0.92 -10.26 17.95
C ARG A 92 2.26 -10.87 17.58
N THR A 93 2.80 -10.53 16.41
CA THR A 93 4.08 -11.04 15.92
C THR A 93 5.28 -10.25 16.44
N GLY A 94 5.06 -9.04 16.94
CA GLY A 94 6.15 -8.17 17.38
C GLY A 94 6.92 -7.54 16.23
N LEU A 95 6.27 -7.38 15.06
CA LEU A 95 6.86 -6.70 13.90
C LEU A 95 7.39 -5.33 14.29
N LYS A 96 8.63 -5.06 13.88
CA LYS A 96 9.36 -3.84 14.20
C LYS A 96 10.30 -3.48 13.06
N ASN A 97 10.85 -2.28 13.13
CA ASN A 97 11.97 -1.88 12.29
C ASN A 97 13.09 -2.94 12.34
N GLY A 98 13.65 -3.29 11.18
CA GLY A 98 14.70 -4.30 11.07
C GLY A 98 14.20 -5.74 10.92
N SER A 99 12.91 -6.03 11.14
CA SER A 99 12.40 -7.40 11.01
C SER A 99 12.54 -7.94 9.58
N LYS A 100 13.02 -9.17 9.47
CA LYS A 100 12.99 -9.98 8.25
C LYS A 100 11.73 -10.85 8.24
N VAL A 101 10.88 -10.65 7.24
CA VAL A 101 9.56 -11.29 7.19
C VAL A 101 9.44 -12.18 5.96
N LEU A 102 8.95 -13.40 6.17
CA LEU A 102 8.48 -14.28 5.11
C LEU A 102 6.96 -14.15 4.99
N GLU A 103 6.48 -13.88 3.78
CA GLU A 103 5.05 -13.84 3.44
C GLU A 103 4.77 -14.87 2.34
N VAL A 104 3.77 -15.72 2.56
CA VAL A 104 3.30 -16.68 1.56
C VAL A 104 1.83 -16.36 1.25
N GLY A 105 1.55 -16.06 -0.02
CA GLY A 105 0.28 -15.49 -0.45
C GLY A 105 0.38 -13.97 -0.58
N THR A 106 1.02 -13.48 -1.64
CA THR A 106 1.20 -12.04 -1.88
C THR A 106 -0.15 -11.36 -2.18
N GLY A 107 -0.97 -12.01 -3.02
CA GLY A 107 -2.23 -11.45 -3.50
C GLY A 107 -2.08 -10.04 -4.05
N SER A 108 -2.93 -9.10 -3.62
CA SER A 108 -2.85 -7.70 -4.05
C SER A 108 -1.74 -6.88 -3.36
N GLY A 109 -0.93 -7.50 -2.49
CA GLY A 109 0.20 -6.87 -1.78
C GLY A 109 -0.17 -5.96 -0.60
N ALA A 110 -1.40 -6.07 -0.08
CA ALA A 110 -1.88 -5.20 1.00
C ALA A 110 -1.17 -5.46 2.34
N LEU A 111 -0.98 -6.73 2.70
CA LEU A 111 -0.27 -7.13 3.91
C LEU A 111 1.23 -6.80 3.77
N ALA A 112 1.88 -7.22 2.69
CA ALA A 112 3.22 -6.79 2.28
C ALA A 112 3.45 -5.27 2.46
N THR A 113 2.56 -4.45 1.88
CA THR A 113 2.63 -2.97 1.94
C THR A 113 2.57 -2.46 3.38
N PHE A 114 1.69 -3.03 4.21
CA PHE A 114 1.58 -2.66 5.62
C PHE A 114 2.83 -3.04 6.41
N MET A 115 3.29 -4.28 6.27
CA MET A 115 4.47 -4.77 6.99
C MET A 115 5.73 -4.01 6.58
N ALA A 116 5.92 -3.75 5.29
CA ALA A 116 7.01 -2.92 4.77
C ALA A 116 7.05 -1.54 5.46
N SER A 117 5.90 -0.92 5.70
CA SER A 117 5.81 0.38 6.37
C SER A 117 6.26 0.36 7.84
N ILE A 118 6.28 -0.82 8.48
CA ILE A 118 6.71 -1.04 9.86
C ILE A 118 8.19 -1.44 9.91
N VAL A 119 8.63 -2.33 9.02
CA VAL A 119 9.98 -2.90 9.08
C VAL A 119 11.06 -1.98 8.51
N LYS A 120 10.69 -1.02 7.66
CA LYS A 120 11.61 -0.02 7.12
C LYS A 120 12.30 0.82 8.22
N PRO A 121 13.46 1.45 7.94
CA PRO A 121 14.27 1.28 6.74
C PRO A 121 15.16 0.03 6.73
N ASP A 122 15.31 -0.66 7.86
CA ASP A 122 16.37 -1.67 8.04
C ASP A 122 15.89 -3.13 7.88
N GLY A 123 14.58 -3.35 7.79
CA GLY A 123 13.96 -4.66 7.59
C GLY A 123 13.51 -4.89 6.16
N HIS A 124 13.09 -6.12 5.87
CA HIS A 124 12.74 -6.54 4.51
C HIS A 124 11.68 -7.64 4.52
N ILE A 125 10.75 -7.57 3.56
CA ILE A 125 9.71 -8.58 3.34
C ILE A 125 10.08 -9.43 2.12
N TYR A 126 9.97 -10.74 2.24
CA TYR A 126 10.11 -11.68 1.14
C TYR A 126 8.74 -12.34 0.92
N SER A 127 8.06 -11.94 -0.14
CA SER A 127 6.69 -12.37 -0.43
C SER A 127 6.66 -13.33 -1.61
N PHE A 128 5.92 -14.44 -1.47
CA PHE A 128 5.81 -15.50 -2.46
C PHE A 128 4.38 -15.63 -2.96
N ASP A 129 4.22 -15.78 -4.27
CA ASP A 129 2.94 -16.12 -4.90
C ASP A 129 3.21 -16.82 -6.24
N VAL A 130 2.34 -17.76 -6.61
CA VAL A 130 2.43 -18.47 -7.90
C VAL A 130 1.78 -17.70 -9.04
N ASN A 131 0.95 -16.70 -8.74
CA ASN A 131 0.12 -16.05 -9.73
C ASN A 131 0.79 -14.76 -10.28
N PRO A 132 1.22 -14.75 -11.56
CA PRO A 132 1.88 -13.59 -12.16
C PRO A 132 1.01 -12.32 -12.19
N GLU A 133 -0.31 -12.45 -12.32
CA GLU A 133 -1.22 -11.29 -12.31
C GLU A 133 -1.21 -10.61 -10.92
N PHE A 134 -1.21 -11.42 -9.85
CA PHE A 134 -1.15 -10.89 -8.48
C PHE A 134 0.19 -10.21 -8.22
N MET A 135 1.28 -10.81 -8.68
CA MET A 135 2.62 -10.24 -8.56
C MET A 135 2.75 -8.90 -9.27
N GLU A 136 2.15 -8.77 -10.46
CA GLU A 136 2.10 -7.52 -11.18
C GLU A 136 1.32 -6.43 -10.43
N ILE A 137 0.16 -6.77 -9.88
CA ILE A 137 -0.67 -5.85 -9.10
C ILE A 137 0.02 -5.44 -7.80
N ALA A 138 0.59 -6.40 -7.07
CA ALA A 138 1.32 -6.17 -5.84
C ALA A 138 2.46 -5.19 -6.06
N ARG A 139 3.24 -5.36 -7.14
CA ARG A 139 4.33 -4.44 -7.51
C ARG A 139 3.82 -3.02 -7.74
N ARG A 140 2.76 -2.85 -8.54
CA ARG A 140 2.17 -1.51 -8.78
C ARG A 140 1.67 -0.86 -7.49
N ASN A 141 1.06 -1.64 -6.60
CA ASN A 141 0.56 -1.15 -5.31
C ASN A 141 1.71 -0.77 -4.36
N LEU A 142 2.77 -1.58 -4.30
CA LEU A 142 3.98 -1.30 -3.53
C LEU A 142 4.70 -0.05 -4.05
N ASP A 143 4.82 0.10 -5.37
CA ASP A 143 5.43 1.27 -6.02
C ASP A 143 4.64 2.53 -5.69
N LYS A 144 3.31 2.44 -5.81
CA LYS A 144 2.38 3.51 -5.45
C LYS A 144 2.54 3.94 -3.99
N ALA A 145 2.75 2.98 -3.07
CA ALA A 145 2.94 3.23 -1.65
C ALA A 145 4.39 3.59 -1.26
N GLY A 146 5.33 3.57 -2.21
CA GLY A 146 6.75 3.80 -1.96
C GLY A 146 7.45 2.69 -1.16
N MET A 147 6.89 1.48 -1.16
CA MET A 147 7.33 0.36 -0.33
C MET A 147 8.15 -0.70 -1.07
N SER A 148 8.22 -0.65 -2.41
CA SER A 148 8.88 -1.70 -3.22
C SER A 148 10.33 -1.98 -2.85
N GLN A 149 11.08 -0.98 -2.38
CA GLN A 149 12.47 -1.16 -1.96
C GLN A 149 12.62 -2.07 -0.72
N TYR A 150 11.56 -2.25 0.07
CA TYR A 150 11.55 -3.06 1.29
C TYR A 150 10.85 -4.42 1.08
N VAL A 151 10.50 -4.76 -0.16
CA VAL A 151 9.77 -5.99 -0.49
C VAL A 151 10.39 -6.67 -1.70
N THR A 152 10.83 -7.91 -1.54
CA THR A 152 11.16 -8.80 -2.66
C THR A 152 9.96 -9.67 -2.98
N LEU A 153 9.43 -9.51 -4.19
CA LEU A 153 8.37 -10.34 -4.75
C LEU A 153 8.97 -11.54 -5.49
N ASN A 154 8.65 -12.76 -5.05
CA ASN A 154 9.12 -14.01 -5.65
C ASN A 154 7.95 -14.73 -6.33
N GLU A 155 7.91 -14.72 -7.66
CA GLU A 155 6.92 -15.49 -8.42
C GLU A 155 7.37 -16.96 -8.43
N HIS A 156 7.00 -17.68 -7.38
CA HIS A 156 7.49 -19.02 -7.10
C HIS A 156 6.48 -19.79 -6.26
N ASP A 157 6.44 -21.11 -6.47
CA ASP A 157 5.58 -22.00 -5.70
C ASP A 157 6.19 -22.30 -4.33
N PRO A 158 5.59 -21.83 -3.23
CA PRO A 158 6.12 -22.05 -1.89
C PRO A 158 6.20 -23.55 -1.51
N HIS A 159 5.43 -24.43 -2.16
CA HIS A 159 5.54 -25.88 -1.93
C HIS A 159 6.87 -26.47 -2.44
N GLN A 160 7.55 -25.78 -3.34
CA GLN A 160 8.87 -26.17 -3.85
C GLN A 160 10.01 -25.62 -2.97
N GLY A 161 9.66 -24.86 -1.93
CA GLY A 161 10.58 -24.26 -0.98
C GLY A 161 10.53 -22.73 -1.01
N VAL A 162 10.99 -22.12 0.08
CA VAL A 162 11.21 -20.68 0.17
C VAL A 162 12.68 -20.46 0.49
N GLU A 163 13.40 -19.71 -0.36
CA GLU A 163 14.84 -19.45 -0.16
C GLU A 163 15.10 -18.33 0.86
N VAL A 164 14.40 -18.37 2.00
CA VAL A 164 14.48 -17.37 3.06
C VAL A 164 14.86 -18.08 4.37
N ARG A 165 16.05 -17.79 4.88
CA ARG A 165 16.53 -18.30 6.18
C ARG A 165 16.45 -17.23 7.25
N ASP A 166 16.32 -17.66 8.50
CA ASP A 166 16.38 -16.80 9.70
C ASP A 166 15.38 -15.62 9.65
N ALA A 167 14.16 -15.88 9.19
CA ALA A 167 13.08 -14.90 9.27
C ALA A 167 12.65 -14.72 10.74
N ASP A 168 12.42 -13.48 11.15
CA ASP A 168 11.89 -13.18 12.49
C ASP A 168 10.41 -13.55 12.60
N VAL A 169 9.68 -13.43 11.48
CA VAL A 169 8.25 -13.68 11.37
C VAL A 169 7.94 -14.34 10.03
N ALA A 170 7.10 -15.37 10.04
CA ALA A 170 6.49 -15.91 8.84
C ALA A 170 4.96 -15.78 8.93
N ILE A 171 4.33 -15.33 7.84
CA ILE A 171 2.88 -15.22 7.72
C ILE A 171 2.44 -15.95 6.45
N VAL A 172 1.49 -16.86 6.60
CA VAL A 172 0.92 -17.64 5.50
C VAL A 172 -0.56 -17.28 5.36
N ASP A 173 -0.93 -16.72 4.21
CA ASP A 173 -2.30 -16.36 3.83
C ASP A 173 -2.69 -17.13 2.56
N LEU A 174 -2.94 -18.43 2.74
CA LEU A 174 -3.44 -19.33 1.71
C LEU A 174 -4.80 -19.92 2.12
N GLY A 175 -5.53 -20.51 1.18
CA GLY A 175 -6.76 -21.24 1.48
C GLY A 175 -6.52 -22.52 2.30
N ASP A 176 -5.32 -23.08 2.17
CA ASP A 176 -4.86 -24.34 2.75
C ASP A 176 -3.46 -24.20 3.39
N PRO A 177 -3.27 -23.29 4.36
CA PRO A 177 -1.93 -22.90 4.85
C PRO A 177 -1.11 -24.07 5.43
N TRP A 178 -1.76 -25.17 5.83
CA TRP A 178 -1.09 -26.37 6.34
C TRP A 178 -0.21 -27.08 5.31
N THR A 179 -0.41 -26.86 4.01
CA THR A 179 0.34 -27.55 2.94
C THR A 179 1.76 -27.03 2.74
N VAL A 180 2.07 -25.83 3.25
CA VAL A 180 3.37 -25.18 3.09
C VAL A 180 4.19 -25.10 4.38
N LEU A 181 3.66 -25.59 5.51
CA LEU A 181 4.31 -25.42 6.82
C LEU A 181 5.69 -26.07 6.92
N ASP A 182 5.93 -27.17 6.21
CA ASP A 182 7.24 -27.83 6.20
C ASP A 182 8.32 -26.99 5.48
N GLN A 183 7.91 -26.00 4.69
CA GLN A 183 8.80 -25.12 3.93
C GLN A 183 9.06 -23.79 4.65
N VAL A 184 8.20 -23.40 5.58
CA VAL A 184 8.13 -22.05 6.19
C VAL A 184 8.89 -21.97 7.51
#